data_AF-A0A7V3EKZ9-F1
#
_entry.id   AF-A0A7V3EKZ9-F1
#
_cell.length_a   1.000
_cell.length_b   1.000
_cell.length_c   1.000
_cell.angle_alpha   90.00
_cell.angle_beta   90.00
_cell.angle_gamma   90.00
#
_symmetry.space_group_name_H-M   'P 1'
#
loop_
_entity.id
_entity.type
_entity.pdbx_description
1 polymer ?
#
loop_
_entity_poly.entity_id
_entity_poly.type
_entity_poly.pdbx_seq_one_letter_code
_entity_poly.pdbx_strand_id
1 'polypeptide(L)'
;MIRPADLDGDRADLIALLSRNLPRLTDDRTFDWLYRENPHGPARVWVAAEPRSGALLGAAAAFPRRLRVGSHVATGWVLGDFCVDAGYRTLGPALALQRACLRAVDAGDAVCTYDFPSQAMTAVYRRLGLGSFGSMVRLVRILRADRILKRTLPAAPAAVVSAPFNRLLSLHRPMRLSPGMEAMLLDAECGEEFSDLARRAGPTHGVCVERDADYLRWRYQRNPLVRAEFLALRRHGELLAYAVIAVLLVVDSPGGGVTASDELWNEVKKVGAKKKVIVHMGNLCASGGYYVSAPAHHIVASPTSVTGSIGVIMSLMDLSVLMQEKLGIKENNIKSGPFKDIGSMGRPMKPEERAIMQAVVDDMYARFVKIVADGRAGKGPIPSDAKAAEDAVRAIADGRIYTATQALANGLVDEIGYLEDAQKAARRIAGVSDAEIIRYRRRLSFMDLLAGEAEGRLNVNTGVQVDAGSLLPSGPQFLYLWAPGQ
;
A
#
# COMPACT_ATOMS: atom_id res chain seq x y z
N MET A 1 -19.29 20.16 29.29
CA MET A 1 -20.48 20.66 28.55
C MET A 1 -20.46 20.04 27.16
N ILE A 2 -21.62 19.71 26.57
CA ILE A 2 -21.69 19.26 25.17
C ILE A 2 -22.46 20.31 24.37
N ARG A 3 -21.91 20.70 23.22
CA ARG A 3 -22.51 21.70 22.33
C ARG A 3 -22.22 21.37 20.86
N PRO A 4 -23.01 21.91 19.90
CA PRO A 4 -22.59 21.96 18.51
C PRO A 4 -21.26 22.72 18.39
N ALA A 5 -20.41 22.28 17.47
CA ALA A 5 -19.19 22.98 17.12
C ALA A 5 -19.46 24.01 16.03
N ASP A 6 -18.79 25.15 16.11
CA ASP A 6 -18.65 26.09 15.02
C ASP A 6 -17.42 25.67 14.19
N LEU A 7 -17.63 25.23 12.95
CA LEU A 7 -16.52 24.71 12.13
C LEU A 7 -15.47 25.77 11.78
N ASP A 8 -15.81 27.05 11.83
CA ASP A 8 -14.88 28.15 11.60
C ASP A 8 -14.27 28.61 12.94
N GLY A 9 -15.10 28.84 13.95
CA GLY A 9 -14.67 29.30 15.28
C GLY A 9 -13.87 28.26 16.08
N ASP A 10 -14.26 26.99 16.04
CA ASP A 10 -13.59 25.89 16.75
C ASP A 10 -12.52 25.20 15.88
N ARG A 11 -12.21 25.71 14.68
CA ARG A 11 -11.37 25.02 13.68
C ARG A 11 -10.02 24.55 14.22
N ALA A 12 -9.27 25.46 14.84
CA ALA A 12 -7.93 25.16 15.35
C ALA A 12 -7.97 24.11 16.47
N ASP A 13 -8.91 24.24 17.40
CA ASP A 13 -9.06 23.33 18.54
C ASP A 13 -9.57 21.95 18.10
N LEU A 14 -10.48 21.90 17.11
CA LEU A 14 -10.95 20.66 16.50
C LEU A 14 -9.81 19.92 15.81
N ILE A 15 -9.02 20.62 14.97
CA ILE A 15 -7.85 20.03 14.30
C ILE A 15 -6.86 19.50 15.34
N ALA A 16 -6.59 20.26 16.41
CA ALA A 16 -5.68 19.82 17.48
C ALA A 16 -6.21 18.58 18.23
N LEU A 17 -7.49 18.57 18.59
CA LEU A 17 -8.15 17.43 19.26
C LEU A 17 -8.13 16.17 18.37
N LEU A 18 -8.52 16.32 17.11
CA LEU A 18 -8.56 15.24 16.14
C LEU A 18 -7.15 14.73 15.83
N SER A 19 -6.15 15.59 15.67
CA SER A 19 -4.76 15.17 15.41
C SER A 19 -4.18 14.32 16.53
N ARG A 20 -4.48 14.69 17.77
CA ARG A 20 -4.02 13.95 18.95
C ARG A 20 -4.69 12.58 19.09
N ASN A 21 -5.97 12.47 18.71
CA ASN A 21 -6.77 11.25 18.96
C ASN A 21 -6.94 10.35 17.72
N LEU A 22 -6.89 10.94 16.53
CA LEU A 22 -7.09 10.34 15.21
C LEU A 22 -5.96 10.79 14.26
N PRO A 23 -4.69 10.40 14.51
CA PRO A 23 -3.49 10.94 13.85
C PRO A 23 -3.40 10.72 12.32
N ARG A 24 -4.39 10.06 11.71
CA ARG A 24 -4.47 9.82 10.26
C ARG A 24 -5.24 10.91 9.50
N LEU A 25 -5.79 11.93 10.17
CA LEU A 25 -6.88 12.74 9.62
C LEU A 25 -6.70 14.25 9.58
N THR A 26 -5.61 14.85 10.04
CA THR A 26 -5.70 16.29 10.37
C THR A 26 -4.41 17.07 10.19
N ASP A 27 -4.23 17.54 8.96
CA ASP A 27 -3.75 18.89 8.73
C ASP A 27 -4.94 19.79 8.36
N ASP A 28 -4.68 21.07 8.16
CA ASP A 28 -5.68 22.06 7.75
C ASP A 28 -6.47 21.62 6.51
N ARG A 29 -5.78 21.01 5.55
CA ARG A 29 -6.32 20.65 4.24
C ARG A 29 -7.28 19.47 4.33
N THR A 30 -6.95 18.46 5.14
CA THR A 30 -7.83 17.28 5.32
C THR A 30 -9.08 17.63 6.10
N PHE A 31 -8.99 18.56 7.06
CA PHE A 31 -10.15 19.07 7.78
C PHE A 31 -11.09 19.82 6.83
N ASP A 32 -10.59 20.81 6.08
CA ASP A 32 -11.42 21.58 5.16
C ASP A 32 -12.09 20.67 4.11
N TRP A 33 -11.33 19.77 3.50
CA TRP A 33 -11.84 18.79 2.54
C TRP A 33 -13.00 17.95 3.08
N LEU A 34 -12.86 17.36 4.28
CA LEU A 34 -13.83 16.40 4.80
C LEU A 34 -15.01 17.07 5.51
N TYR A 35 -14.74 18.14 6.26
CA TYR A 35 -15.71 18.78 7.14
C TYR A 35 -16.47 19.93 6.47
N ARG A 36 -15.87 20.62 5.49
CA ARG A 36 -16.44 21.84 4.91
C ARG A 36 -16.78 21.68 3.43
N GLU A 37 -15.91 21.03 2.67
CA GLU A 37 -15.99 20.97 1.20
C GLU A 37 -16.77 19.75 0.64
N ASN A 38 -17.51 19.03 1.49
CA ASN A 38 -18.35 17.94 1.01
C ASN A 38 -19.47 18.51 0.11
N PRO A 39 -19.65 18.02 -1.14
CA PRO A 39 -20.60 18.57 -2.10
C PRO A 39 -22.07 18.43 -1.64
N HIS A 40 -22.34 17.58 -0.65
CA HIS A 40 -23.67 17.41 -0.08
C HIS A 40 -23.90 18.26 1.19
N GLY A 41 -22.98 19.17 1.50
CA GLY A 41 -23.04 20.08 2.64
C GLY A 41 -21.99 19.80 3.72
N PRO A 42 -21.76 20.74 4.64
CA PRO A 42 -20.76 20.61 5.69
C PRO A 42 -21.13 19.51 6.69
N ALA A 43 -20.11 19.00 7.37
CA ALA A 43 -20.27 18.06 8.48
C ALA A 43 -20.99 18.74 9.65
N ARG A 44 -21.75 17.94 10.41
CA ARG A 44 -22.28 18.37 11.69
C ARG A 44 -21.45 17.76 12.80
N VAL A 45 -20.91 18.60 13.68
CA VAL A 45 -19.96 18.18 14.72
C VAL A 45 -20.46 18.61 16.09
N TRP A 46 -20.37 17.71 17.06
CA TRP A 46 -20.59 18.01 18.47
C TRP A 46 -19.29 17.83 19.22
N VAL A 47 -19.05 18.74 20.15
CA VAL A 47 -17.85 18.72 20.98
C VAL A 47 -18.23 18.61 22.45
N ALA A 48 -17.44 17.84 23.18
CA ALA A 48 -17.41 17.86 24.63
C ALA A 48 -16.31 18.85 25.06
N ALA A 49 -16.69 19.92 25.75
CA ALA A 49 -15.77 20.94 26.25
C ALA A 49 -15.70 20.90 27.79
N GLU A 50 -14.51 21.17 28.34
CA GLU A 50 -14.33 21.36 29.76
C GLU A 50 -15.04 22.66 30.22
N PRO A 51 -15.91 22.64 31.25
CA PRO A 51 -16.74 23.79 31.61
C PRO A 51 -15.98 25.06 32.01
N ARG A 52 -14.75 24.94 32.52
CA ARG A 52 -13.96 26.07 33.03
C ARG A 52 -12.99 26.65 32.01
N SER A 53 -12.23 25.79 31.33
CA SER A 53 -11.22 26.21 30.37
C SER A 53 -11.76 26.37 28.95
N GLY A 54 -12.92 25.76 28.64
CA GLY A 54 -13.43 25.66 27.28
C GLY A 54 -12.71 24.64 26.40
N ALA A 55 -11.66 23.99 26.90
CA ALA A 55 -10.84 23.06 26.14
C ALA A 55 -11.69 21.89 25.59
N LEU A 56 -11.52 21.57 24.31
CA LEU A 56 -12.21 20.46 23.67
C LEU A 56 -11.59 19.13 24.11
N LEU A 57 -12.42 18.25 24.65
CA LEU A 57 -12.06 16.95 25.22
C LEU A 57 -12.57 15.77 24.38
N GLY A 58 -13.42 16.02 23.39
CA GLY A 58 -13.97 14.98 22.53
C GLY A 58 -14.84 15.56 21.42
N ALA A 59 -14.96 14.82 20.32
CA ALA A 59 -15.74 15.21 19.15
C ALA A 59 -16.51 14.01 18.59
N ALA A 60 -17.71 14.27 18.07
CA ALA A 60 -18.51 13.34 17.28
C ALA A 60 -19.01 14.03 16.02
N ALA A 61 -18.66 13.50 14.86
CA ALA A 61 -19.00 14.07 13.56
C ALA A 61 -19.98 13.18 12.78
N ALA A 62 -20.89 13.83 12.07
CA ALA A 62 -21.77 13.22 11.07
C ALA A 62 -21.59 13.94 9.73
N PHE A 63 -21.50 13.16 8.66
CA PHE A 63 -21.25 13.68 7.31
C PHE A 63 -22.45 13.41 6.41
N PRO A 64 -22.93 14.40 5.64
CA PRO A 64 -24.07 14.20 4.76
C PRO A 64 -23.68 13.36 3.53
N ARG A 65 -24.64 12.53 3.10
CA ARG A 65 -24.56 11.68 1.91
C ARG A 65 -25.88 11.75 1.16
N ARG A 66 -25.85 11.96 -0.15
CA ARG A 66 -27.00 11.64 -0.99
C ARG A 66 -27.10 10.13 -1.12
N LEU A 67 -28.25 9.61 -0.74
CA LEU A 67 -28.63 8.21 -0.85
C LEU A 67 -29.72 8.10 -1.90
N ARG A 68 -29.58 7.12 -2.78
CA ARG A 68 -30.62 6.73 -3.72
C ARG A 68 -31.37 5.54 -3.13
N VAL A 69 -32.69 5.66 -3.08
CA VAL A 69 -33.64 4.64 -2.60
C VAL A 69 -34.64 4.41 -3.73
N GLY A 70 -34.41 3.36 -4.52
CA GLY A 70 -35.13 3.17 -5.78
C GLY A 70 -34.96 4.36 -6.75
N SER A 71 -36.06 5.01 -7.13
CA SER A 71 -36.04 6.20 -8.00
C SER A 71 -35.78 7.51 -7.25
N HIS A 72 -35.89 7.53 -5.92
CA HIS A 72 -35.79 8.76 -5.12
C HIS A 72 -34.36 9.00 -4.65
N VAL A 73 -33.97 10.27 -4.55
CA VAL A 73 -32.73 10.71 -3.91
C VAL A 73 -33.10 11.43 -2.63
N ALA A 74 -32.43 11.08 -1.54
CA ALA A 74 -32.64 11.71 -0.25
C ALA A 74 -31.31 11.87 0.50
N THR A 75 -31.31 12.72 1.51
CA THR A 75 -30.15 12.89 2.38
C THR A 75 -30.14 11.80 3.43
N GLY A 76 -28.97 11.20 3.64
CA GLY A 76 -28.67 10.40 4.82
C GLY A 76 -27.38 10.89 5.46
N TRP A 77 -27.11 10.42 6.67
CA TRP A 77 -25.92 10.82 7.41
C TRP A 77 -25.08 9.61 7.76
N VAL A 78 -23.79 9.69 7.41
CA VAL A 78 -22.80 8.72 7.87
C VAL A 78 -22.12 9.28 9.11
N LEU A 79 -22.24 8.57 10.23
CA LEU A 79 -21.44 8.88 11.42
C LEU A 79 -19.98 8.54 11.09
N GLY A 80 -19.04 9.37 11.55
CA GLY A 80 -17.64 9.17 11.25
C GLY A 80 -16.76 9.46 12.44
N ASP A 81 -15.88 10.45 12.30
CA ASP A 81 -14.86 10.77 13.30
C ASP A 81 -15.48 10.95 14.68
N PHE A 82 -15.06 10.07 15.59
CA PHE A 82 -15.49 10.03 16.97
C PHE A 82 -14.27 9.85 17.87
N CYS A 83 -14.09 10.75 18.82
CA CYS A 83 -13.03 10.63 19.81
C CYS A 83 -13.40 11.26 21.15
N VAL A 84 -12.78 10.74 22.20
CA VAL A 84 -12.73 11.33 23.53
C VAL A 84 -11.28 11.25 23.98
N ASP A 85 -10.74 12.29 24.60
CA ASP A 85 -9.36 12.34 25.07
C ASP A 85 -9.06 11.27 26.10
N ALA A 86 -7.83 10.74 26.06
CA ALA A 86 -7.41 9.60 26.88
C ALA A 86 -7.73 9.77 28.38
N GLY A 87 -7.52 10.96 28.95
CA GLY A 87 -7.82 11.27 30.35
C GLY A 87 -9.31 11.26 30.71
N TYR A 88 -10.20 11.32 29.72
CA TYR A 88 -11.65 11.40 29.89
C TYR A 88 -12.40 10.25 29.21
N ARG A 89 -11.68 9.25 28.66
CA ARG A 89 -12.24 8.07 27.97
C ARG A 89 -12.98 7.17 28.95
N THR A 90 -14.22 7.54 29.25
CA THR A 90 -15.18 6.74 29.98
C THR A 90 -16.48 6.62 29.18
N LEU A 91 -17.33 5.69 29.59
CA LEU A 91 -18.57 5.41 28.88
C LEU A 91 -19.55 6.59 28.87
N GLY A 92 -19.62 7.35 29.98
CA GLY A 92 -20.56 8.46 30.15
C GLY A 92 -20.39 9.57 29.11
N PRO A 93 -19.21 10.20 28.99
CA PRO A 93 -18.91 11.21 27.98
C PRO A 93 -19.17 10.70 26.56
N ALA A 94 -18.78 9.46 26.26
CA ALA A 94 -19.00 8.87 24.94
C ALA A 94 -20.50 8.74 24.60
N LEU A 95 -21.31 8.26 25.54
CA LEU A 95 -22.76 8.16 25.37
C LEU A 95 -23.42 9.52 25.22
N ALA A 96 -23.02 10.48 26.07
CA ALA A 96 -23.60 11.82 26.05
C ALA A 96 -23.29 12.54 24.73
N LEU A 97 -22.04 12.46 24.26
CA LEU A 97 -21.59 13.08 23.01
C LEU A 97 -22.27 12.45 21.80
N GLN A 98 -22.29 11.12 21.72
CA GLN A 98 -22.92 10.42 20.61
C GLN A 98 -24.43 10.63 20.58
N ARG A 99 -25.10 10.69 21.74
CA ARG A 99 -26.53 10.99 21.84
C ARG A 99 -26.84 12.41 21.34
N ALA A 100 -25.99 13.38 21.65
CA ALA A 100 -26.13 14.75 21.17
C ALA A 100 -26.00 14.81 19.64
N CYS A 101 -25.01 14.11 19.08
CA CYS A 101 -24.84 13.98 17.63
C CYS A 101 -26.10 13.38 16.98
N LEU A 102 -26.51 12.17 17.38
CA LEU A 102 -27.67 11.47 16.81
C LEU A 102 -28.97 12.30 16.85
N ARG A 103 -29.28 12.94 18.00
CA ARG A 103 -30.49 13.76 18.13
C ARG A 103 -30.58 14.85 17.08
N ALA A 104 -29.45 15.46 16.74
CA ALA A 104 -29.43 16.55 15.79
C ALA A 104 -29.42 16.06 14.33
N VAL A 105 -29.02 14.82 14.11
CA VAL A 105 -29.14 14.18 12.80
C VAL A 105 -30.59 13.73 12.54
N ASP A 106 -31.27 13.20 13.56
CA ASP A 106 -32.66 12.73 13.49
C ASP A 106 -33.68 13.88 13.42
N ALA A 107 -33.31 15.11 13.79
CA ALA A 107 -34.20 16.27 13.81
C ALA A 107 -34.43 16.94 12.43
N GLY A 108 -34.04 16.32 11.31
CA GLY A 108 -34.14 16.90 9.96
C GLY A 108 -34.65 15.92 8.90
N ASP A 109 -34.58 16.33 7.62
CA ASP A 109 -35.11 15.61 6.44
C ASP A 109 -34.30 14.36 6.03
N ALA A 110 -33.57 13.74 6.96
CA ALA A 110 -32.72 12.60 6.63
C ALA A 110 -33.51 11.29 6.61
N VAL A 111 -33.33 10.48 5.57
CA VAL A 111 -34.01 9.18 5.46
C VAL A 111 -33.38 8.13 6.37
N CYS A 112 -32.07 8.24 6.66
CA CYS A 112 -31.43 7.42 7.67
C CYS A 112 -30.10 8.01 8.18
N THR A 113 -29.71 7.53 9.35
CA THR A 113 -28.38 7.71 9.93
C THR A 113 -27.72 6.34 10.04
N TYR A 114 -26.49 6.19 9.56
CA TYR A 114 -25.80 4.89 9.54
C TYR A 114 -24.31 5.02 9.86
N ASP A 115 -23.68 3.92 10.25
CA ASP A 115 -22.26 3.85 10.58
C ASP A 115 -21.70 2.44 10.35
N PHE A 116 -20.38 2.33 10.32
CA PHE A 116 -19.60 1.10 10.34
C PHE A 116 -18.73 1.07 11.61
N PRO A 117 -19.35 0.88 12.80
CA PRO A 117 -18.65 1.05 14.06
C PRO A 117 -17.49 0.08 14.24
N SER A 118 -16.42 0.55 14.87
CA SER A 118 -15.42 -0.31 15.48
C SER A 118 -16.04 -1.15 16.60
N GLN A 119 -15.38 -2.23 17.03
CA GLN A 119 -15.85 -3.04 18.16
C GLN A 119 -16.11 -2.20 19.43
N ALA A 120 -15.29 -1.16 19.67
CA ALA A 120 -15.46 -0.24 20.78
C ALA A 120 -16.75 0.60 20.63
N MET A 121 -17.00 1.15 19.44
CA MET A 121 -18.22 1.95 19.17
C MET A 121 -19.49 1.12 19.21
N THR A 122 -19.43 -0.16 18.82
CA THR A 122 -20.57 -1.07 18.92
C THR A 122 -21.11 -1.20 20.35
N ALA A 123 -20.26 -1.08 21.38
CA ALA A 123 -20.69 -1.09 22.78
C ALA A 123 -21.42 0.20 23.18
N VAL A 124 -21.05 1.35 22.60
CA VAL A 124 -21.74 2.64 22.79
C VAL A 124 -23.11 2.59 22.13
N TYR A 125 -23.19 2.12 20.89
CA TYR A 125 -24.45 2.01 20.15
C TYR A 125 -25.47 1.07 20.79
N ARG A 126 -25.04 -0.11 21.27
CA ARG A 126 -25.93 -1.01 22.02
C ARG A 126 -26.56 -0.34 23.23
N ARG A 127 -25.79 0.48 23.97
CA ARG A 127 -26.28 1.22 25.15
C ARG A 127 -27.16 2.42 24.79
N LEU A 128 -27.06 2.92 23.57
CA LEU A 128 -28.00 3.91 23.02
C LEU A 128 -29.27 3.26 22.44
N GLY A 129 -29.42 1.94 22.54
CA GLY A 129 -30.56 1.21 21.98
C GLY A 129 -30.53 1.08 20.47
N LEU A 130 -29.40 1.37 19.82
CA LEU A 130 -29.25 1.24 18.37
C LEU A 130 -28.91 -0.20 18.01
N GLY A 131 -29.82 -0.83 17.26
CA GLY A 131 -29.63 -2.16 16.68
C GLY A 131 -29.01 -2.10 15.29
N SER A 132 -28.43 -3.23 14.86
CA SER A 132 -28.07 -3.41 13.45
C SER A 132 -29.36 -3.61 12.63
N PHE A 133 -29.64 -2.72 11.69
CA PHE A 133 -30.86 -2.78 10.86
C PHE A 133 -30.68 -3.60 9.57
N GLY A 134 -29.45 -3.93 9.20
CA GLY A 134 -29.16 -4.71 8.00
C GLY A 134 -27.67 -4.90 7.76
N SER A 135 -27.33 -5.66 6.71
CA SER A 135 -25.96 -5.81 6.22
C SER A 135 -25.80 -5.03 4.92
N MET A 136 -24.74 -4.22 4.83
CA MET A 136 -24.36 -3.63 3.55
C MET A 136 -23.68 -4.71 2.71
N VAL A 137 -24.37 -5.18 1.67
CA VAL A 137 -23.77 -6.10 0.69
C VAL A 137 -22.90 -5.29 -0.26
N ARG A 138 -21.59 -5.51 -0.16
CA ARG A 138 -20.61 -4.99 -1.09
C ARG A 138 -20.43 -6.02 -2.21
N LEU A 139 -20.78 -5.64 -3.43
CA LEU A 139 -20.58 -6.48 -4.60
C LEU A 139 -19.10 -6.51 -4.93
N VAL A 140 -18.41 -7.54 -4.43
CA VAL A 140 -16.99 -7.79 -4.70
C VAL A 140 -16.90 -8.99 -5.60
N ARG A 141 -16.22 -8.84 -6.75
CA ARG A 141 -15.84 -9.99 -7.56
C ARG A 141 -14.81 -10.81 -6.78
N ILE A 142 -15.17 -12.06 -6.47
CA ILE A 142 -14.28 -12.97 -5.75
C ILE A 142 -13.23 -13.47 -6.76
N LEU A 143 -11.98 -13.04 -6.62
CA LEU A 143 -10.87 -13.56 -7.44
C LEU A 143 -10.26 -14.85 -6.89
N ARG A 144 -10.46 -15.09 -5.58
CA ARG A 144 -9.92 -16.24 -4.86
C ARG A 144 -10.88 -16.69 -3.76
N ALA A 145 -11.41 -17.90 -3.90
CA ALA A 145 -12.35 -18.52 -2.98
C ALA A 145 -11.67 -19.04 -1.69
N ASP A 146 -10.35 -19.31 -1.73
CA ASP A 146 -9.59 -19.82 -0.57
C ASP A 146 -9.68 -18.89 0.64
N ARG A 147 -9.68 -17.57 0.42
CA ARG A 147 -9.79 -16.58 1.49
C ARG A 147 -11.14 -16.56 2.19
N ILE A 148 -12.21 -16.86 1.46
CA ILE A 148 -13.57 -16.86 2.01
C ILE A 148 -13.81 -18.16 2.76
N LEU A 149 -13.41 -19.29 2.15
CA LEU A 149 -13.58 -20.62 2.73
C LEU A 149 -12.73 -20.84 3.98
N LYS A 150 -11.56 -20.21 4.09
CA LYS A 150 -10.75 -20.22 5.33
C LYS A 150 -11.41 -19.53 6.54
N ARG A 151 -12.48 -18.75 6.33
CA ARG A 151 -13.23 -18.13 7.44
C ARG A 151 -14.20 -19.10 8.11
N THR A 152 -14.58 -20.16 7.40
CA THR A 152 -15.59 -21.13 7.84
C THR A 152 -15.03 -22.55 7.93
N LEU A 153 -13.91 -22.85 7.27
CA LEU A 153 -13.26 -24.16 7.24
C LEU A 153 -11.78 -24.06 7.67
N PRO A 154 -11.25 -25.09 8.34
CA PRO A 154 -9.81 -25.23 8.59
C PRO A 154 -8.97 -25.17 7.30
N ALA A 155 -7.69 -24.79 7.41
CA ALA A 155 -6.85 -24.45 6.27
C ALA A 155 -6.73 -25.54 5.19
N ALA A 156 -6.64 -26.81 5.59
CA ALA A 156 -6.52 -27.95 4.69
C ALA A 156 -7.81 -28.19 3.86
N PRO A 157 -9.00 -28.37 4.47
CA PRO A 157 -10.25 -28.53 3.71
C PRO A 157 -10.60 -27.27 2.90
N ALA A 158 -10.30 -26.06 3.39
CA ALA A 158 -10.51 -24.84 2.62
C ALA A 158 -9.70 -24.81 1.31
N ALA A 159 -8.46 -25.31 1.31
CA ALA A 159 -7.62 -25.37 0.11
C ALA A 159 -8.17 -26.35 -0.94
N VAL A 160 -8.61 -27.53 -0.50
CA VAL A 160 -9.18 -28.56 -1.37
C VAL A 160 -10.50 -28.08 -1.99
N VAL A 161 -11.40 -27.53 -1.17
CA VAL A 161 -12.71 -27.03 -1.62
C VAL A 161 -12.56 -25.80 -2.51
N SER A 162 -11.60 -24.92 -2.22
CA SER A 162 -11.39 -23.71 -3.03
C SER A 162 -10.67 -23.95 -4.35
N ALA A 163 -9.91 -25.05 -4.52
CA ALA A 163 -9.16 -25.34 -5.74
C ALA A 163 -10.02 -25.32 -7.04
N PRO A 164 -11.18 -26.00 -7.13
CA PRO A 164 -12.01 -25.95 -8.33
C PRO A 164 -12.61 -24.55 -8.57
N PHE A 165 -13.04 -23.85 -7.51
CA PHE A 165 -13.54 -22.47 -7.63
C PHE A 165 -12.43 -21.52 -8.07
N ASN A 166 -11.23 -21.63 -7.49
CA ASN A 166 -10.07 -20.85 -7.88
C ASN A 166 -9.64 -21.12 -9.32
N ARG A 167 -9.79 -22.37 -9.80
CA ARG A 167 -9.57 -22.72 -11.20
C ARG A 167 -10.64 -22.11 -12.11
N LEU A 168 -11.90 -22.13 -11.72
CA LEU A 168 -13.00 -21.46 -12.43
C LEU A 168 -12.81 -19.93 -12.46
N LEU A 169 -12.36 -19.35 -11.35
CA LEU A 169 -12.06 -17.93 -11.22
C LEU A 169 -10.78 -17.54 -11.98
N SER A 170 -9.79 -18.44 -12.07
CA SER A 170 -8.54 -18.21 -12.83
C SER A 170 -8.69 -18.44 -14.33
N LEU A 171 -9.77 -19.08 -14.78
CA LEU A 171 -10.26 -19.05 -16.16
C LEU A 171 -10.80 -17.64 -16.48
N HIS A 172 -9.95 -16.63 -16.33
CA HIS A 172 -10.14 -15.34 -16.98
C HIS A 172 -10.02 -15.58 -18.48
N ARG A 173 -11.17 -15.66 -19.17
CA ARG A 173 -11.19 -15.06 -20.49
C ARG A 173 -10.83 -13.60 -20.26
N PRO A 174 -9.77 -13.04 -20.90
CA PRO A 174 -9.70 -11.59 -20.99
C PRO A 174 -11.08 -11.17 -21.49
N MET A 175 -11.70 -10.20 -20.81
CA MET A 175 -12.92 -9.61 -21.33
C MET A 175 -12.51 -9.03 -22.68
N ARG A 176 -12.72 -9.80 -23.76
CA ARG A 176 -12.62 -9.25 -25.10
C ARG A 176 -13.70 -8.20 -25.07
N LEU A 177 -13.26 -6.94 -25.00
CA LEU A 177 -14.13 -5.80 -25.13
C LEU A 177 -14.97 -6.10 -26.37
N SER A 178 -16.29 -6.14 -26.19
CA SER A 178 -17.19 -6.31 -27.33
C SER A 178 -16.85 -5.23 -28.37
N PRO A 179 -17.01 -5.49 -29.67
CA PRO A 179 -16.69 -4.50 -30.70
C PRO A 179 -17.25 -3.11 -30.34
N GLY A 180 -16.38 -2.10 -30.34
CA GLY A 180 -16.73 -0.71 -29.99
C GLY A 180 -16.65 -0.36 -28.49
N MET A 181 -16.24 -1.28 -27.62
CA MET A 181 -15.92 -0.98 -26.22
C MET A 181 -14.44 -0.62 -26.05
N GLU A 182 -14.16 0.43 -25.28
CA GLU A 182 -12.84 0.96 -25.01
C GLU A 182 -12.67 1.17 -23.50
N ALA A 183 -11.56 0.73 -22.93
CA ALA A 183 -11.22 0.98 -21.54
C ALA A 183 -10.02 1.92 -21.47
N MET A 184 -10.19 3.08 -20.86
CA MET A 184 -9.19 4.15 -20.85
C MET A 184 -9.01 4.70 -19.44
N LEU A 185 -7.77 5.04 -19.08
CA LEU A 185 -7.55 5.84 -17.88
C LEU A 185 -8.14 7.24 -18.10
N LEU A 186 -8.85 7.73 -17.10
CA LEU A 186 -9.46 9.04 -17.14
C LEU A 186 -8.39 10.08 -16.77
N ASP A 187 -7.97 10.87 -17.75
CA ASP A 187 -6.99 11.94 -17.56
C ASP A 187 -7.65 13.27 -17.12
N ALA A 188 -8.99 13.37 -17.16
CA ALA A 188 -9.75 14.56 -16.81
C ALA A 188 -10.54 14.40 -15.49
N GLU A 189 -11.11 15.50 -14.98
CA GLU A 189 -12.07 15.41 -13.88
C GLU A 189 -13.33 14.64 -14.31
N CYS A 190 -13.97 13.92 -13.39
CA CYS A 190 -15.23 13.23 -13.66
C CYS A 190 -16.26 14.26 -14.14
N GLY A 191 -16.79 14.12 -15.36
CA GLY A 191 -17.79 15.02 -15.95
C GLY A 191 -19.25 14.55 -15.72
N GLU A 192 -20.21 15.25 -16.33
CA GLU A 192 -21.65 14.96 -16.18
C GLU A 192 -22.04 13.53 -16.59
N GLU A 193 -21.29 12.91 -17.49
CA GLU A 193 -21.45 11.50 -17.88
C GLU A 193 -21.40 10.53 -16.68
N PHE A 194 -20.67 10.86 -15.60
CA PHE A 194 -20.61 10.07 -14.38
C PHE A 194 -21.89 10.24 -13.55
N SER A 195 -22.45 11.44 -13.51
CA SER A 195 -23.77 11.72 -12.93
C SER A 195 -24.86 10.99 -13.70
N ASP A 196 -24.81 11.02 -15.03
CA ASP A 196 -25.71 10.25 -15.89
C ASP A 196 -25.63 8.75 -15.63
N LEU A 197 -24.42 8.19 -15.57
CA LEU A 197 -24.22 6.79 -15.22
C LEU A 197 -24.79 6.48 -13.83
N ALA A 198 -24.56 7.33 -12.84
CA ALA A 198 -25.10 7.16 -11.49
C ALA A 198 -26.65 7.18 -11.48
N ARG A 199 -27.28 8.04 -12.30
CA ARG A 199 -28.75 8.06 -12.48
C ARG A 199 -29.27 6.80 -13.17
N ARG A 200 -28.57 6.28 -14.18
CA ARG A 200 -28.96 5.06 -14.91
C ARG A 200 -28.76 3.78 -14.09
N ALA A 201 -27.61 3.64 -13.43
CA ALA A 201 -27.24 2.44 -12.68
C ALA A 201 -27.74 2.44 -11.23
N GLY A 202 -28.01 3.61 -10.65
CA GLY A 202 -28.44 3.74 -9.27
C GLY A 202 -29.72 2.97 -8.93
N PRO A 203 -30.82 3.09 -9.70
CA PRO A 203 -32.09 2.41 -9.41
C PRO A 203 -32.03 0.88 -9.43
N THR A 204 -31.01 0.29 -10.07
CA THR A 204 -30.82 -1.18 -10.05
C THR A 204 -30.25 -1.68 -8.71
N HIS A 205 -29.88 -0.77 -7.82
CA HIS A 205 -29.36 -1.05 -6.48
C HIS A 205 -30.39 -0.56 -5.45
N GLY A 206 -30.78 -1.41 -4.49
CA GLY A 206 -31.87 -1.10 -3.55
C GLY A 206 -31.70 0.25 -2.82
N VAL A 207 -30.68 0.35 -1.95
CA VAL A 207 -30.25 1.60 -1.32
C VAL A 207 -28.75 1.76 -1.54
N CYS A 208 -28.32 2.86 -2.17
CA CYS A 208 -26.90 3.12 -2.41
C CYS A 208 -26.54 4.60 -2.25
N VAL A 209 -25.27 4.89 -1.95
CA VAL A 209 -24.75 6.26 -2.02
C VAL A 209 -24.73 6.70 -3.47
N GLU A 210 -25.27 7.87 -3.74
CA GLU A 210 -25.17 8.49 -5.05
C GLU A 210 -23.72 8.93 -5.30
N ARG A 211 -23.14 8.44 -6.40
CA ARG A 211 -21.75 8.71 -6.80
C ARG A 211 -21.75 9.50 -8.10
N ASP A 212 -22.32 10.69 -8.04
CA ASP A 212 -22.29 11.65 -9.14
C ASP A 212 -20.88 12.23 -9.36
N ALA A 213 -20.75 13.07 -10.38
CA ALA A 213 -19.49 13.69 -10.74
C ALA A 213 -18.87 14.48 -9.57
N ASP A 214 -19.66 15.26 -8.84
CA ASP A 214 -19.21 16.06 -7.71
C ASP A 214 -18.68 15.20 -6.56
N TYR A 215 -19.43 14.16 -6.18
CA TYR A 215 -19.02 13.22 -5.17
C TYR A 215 -17.71 12.52 -5.57
N LEU A 216 -17.59 12.09 -6.82
CA LEU A 216 -16.39 11.41 -7.30
C LEU A 216 -15.17 12.33 -7.33
N ARG A 217 -15.33 13.57 -7.80
CA ARG A 217 -14.30 14.61 -7.75
C ARG A 217 -13.85 14.84 -6.32
N TRP A 218 -14.78 15.17 -5.42
CA TRP A 218 -14.51 15.43 -4.01
C TRP A 218 -13.84 14.24 -3.32
N ARG A 219 -14.43 13.03 -3.42
CA ARG A 219 -14.02 11.89 -2.61
C ARG A 219 -12.72 11.23 -3.07
N TYR A 220 -12.42 11.30 -4.38
CA TYR A 220 -11.33 10.54 -5.00
C TYR A 220 -10.32 11.40 -5.76
N GLN A 221 -10.73 12.39 -6.55
CA GLN A 221 -9.79 13.18 -7.36
C GLN A 221 -9.17 14.35 -6.58
N ARG A 222 -9.93 14.98 -5.69
CA ARG A 222 -9.52 16.12 -4.85
C ARG A 222 -9.18 15.73 -3.41
N ASN A 223 -9.16 14.43 -3.13
CA ASN A 223 -8.83 13.91 -1.81
C ASN A 223 -7.35 14.21 -1.47
N PRO A 224 -7.06 14.97 -0.40
CA PRO A 224 -5.70 15.36 -0.04
C PRO A 224 -4.84 14.20 0.48
N LEU A 225 -5.47 13.16 1.04
CA LEU A 225 -4.79 11.99 1.56
C LEU A 225 -4.39 11.03 0.41
N VAL A 226 -5.16 11.04 -0.67
CA VAL A 226 -5.15 10.01 -1.69
C VAL A 226 -5.40 10.57 -3.08
N ARG A 227 -4.49 10.28 -4.02
CA ARG A 227 -4.77 10.44 -5.45
C ARG A 227 -5.21 9.11 -6.04
N ALA A 228 -6.44 9.06 -6.53
CA ALA A 228 -7.01 7.87 -7.14
C ALA A 228 -7.21 8.08 -8.64
N GLU A 229 -6.79 7.12 -9.46
CA GLU A 229 -7.06 7.14 -10.90
C GLU A 229 -8.31 6.35 -11.23
N PHE A 230 -9.03 6.79 -12.27
CA PHE A 230 -10.22 6.14 -12.77
C PHE A 230 -9.90 5.42 -14.07
N LEU A 231 -10.34 4.16 -14.20
CA LEU A 231 -10.44 3.47 -15.47
C LEU A 231 -11.90 3.55 -15.90
N ALA A 232 -12.16 4.24 -17.01
CA ALA A 232 -13.47 4.37 -17.60
C ALA A 232 -13.64 3.35 -18.72
N LEU A 233 -14.76 2.62 -18.70
CA LEU A 233 -15.21 1.76 -19.78
C LEU A 233 -16.24 2.54 -20.60
N ARG A 234 -15.96 2.69 -21.89
CA ARG A 234 -16.82 3.36 -22.85
C ARG A 234 -17.29 2.41 -23.94
N ARG A 235 -18.42 2.73 -24.54
CA ARG A 235 -18.84 2.15 -25.81
C ARG A 235 -19.33 3.26 -26.72
N HIS A 236 -18.70 3.43 -27.88
CA HIS A 236 -19.00 4.52 -28.82
C HIS A 236 -19.04 5.91 -28.14
N GLY A 237 -18.11 6.17 -27.22
CA GLY A 237 -18.03 7.42 -26.47
C GLY A 237 -18.91 7.50 -25.21
N GLU A 238 -19.89 6.63 -25.03
CA GLU A 238 -20.74 6.62 -23.83
C GLU A 238 -20.04 5.91 -22.66
N LEU A 239 -19.96 6.57 -21.50
CA LEU A 239 -19.51 5.94 -20.25
C LEU A 239 -20.48 4.85 -19.78
N LEU A 240 -20.00 3.61 -19.73
CA LEU A 240 -20.76 2.44 -19.26
C LEU A 240 -20.43 2.05 -17.82
N ALA A 241 -19.17 2.19 -17.42
CA ALA A 241 -18.70 1.84 -16.08
C ALA A 241 -17.38 2.53 -15.76
N TYR A 242 -17.02 2.63 -14.48
CA TYR A 242 -15.70 3.07 -14.06
C TYR A 242 -15.16 2.24 -12.89
N ALA A 243 -13.84 2.21 -12.73
CA ALA A 243 -13.13 1.61 -11.60
C ALA A 243 -12.08 2.57 -11.05
N VAL A 244 -11.80 2.52 -9.74
CA VAL A 244 -10.78 3.35 -9.08
C VAL A 244 -9.57 2.48 -8.71
N ILE A 245 -8.34 2.89 -9.08
CA ILE A 245 -7.15 2.01 -9.09
C ILE A 245 -6.02 2.51 -8.14
N ALA A 246 -5.33 1.58 -7.47
CA ALA A 246 -4.07 1.78 -6.72
C ALA A 246 -3.06 0.64 -6.98
N VAL A 247 -1.76 0.86 -6.70
CA VAL A 247 -0.68 -0.11 -6.99
C VAL A 247 -0.13 -0.73 -5.70
N LEU A 248 -0.16 -2.06 -5.63
CA LEU A 248 0.52 -2.85 -4.60
C LEU A 248 1.66 -3.64 -5.25
N LEU A 249 2.89 -3.32 -4.88
CA LEU A 249 4.10 -4.03 -5.29
C LEU A 249 4.44 -5.07 -4.22
N VAL A 250 4.65 -6.33 -4.62
CA VAL A 250 5.09 -7.41 -3.73
C VAL A 250 6.52 -7.75 -4.09
N VAL A 251 7.45 -7.63 -3.15
CA VAL A 251 8.89 -7.79 -3.39
C VAL A 251 9.42 -8.94 -2.56
N ASP A 252 10.05 -9.90 -3.23
CA ASP A 252 10.79 -11.00 -2.62
C ASP A 252 12.09 -11.19 -3.43
N SER A 253 13.15 -10.48 -3.04
CA SER A 253 14.40 -10.36 -3.79
C SER A 253 15.59 -10.08 -2.86
N PRO A 254 16.74 -10.76 -3.07
CA PRO A 254 18.01 -10.43 -2.42
C PRO A 254 18.67 -9.15 -2.94
N GLY A 255 18.16 -8.59 -4.05
CA GLY A 255 18.83 -7.54 -4.82
C GLY A 255 19.19 -8.04 -6.22
N GLY A 256 20.20 -7.41 -6.83
CA GLY A 256 20.64 -7.71 -8.18
C GLY A 256 21.52 -6.59 -8.76
N GLY A 257 21.56 -6.49 -10.09
CA GLY A 257 22.33 -5.45 -10.78
C GLY A 257 21.89 -4.03 -10.42
N VAL A 258 22.86 -3.12 -10.28
CA VAL A 258 22.62 -1.72 -9.91
C VAL A 258 21.73 -1.02 -10.94
N THR A 259 22.05 -1.11 -12.23
CA THR A 259 21.28 -0.47 -13.31
C THR A 259 19.85 -0.99 -13.40
N ALA A 260 19.65 -2.31 -13.33
CA ALA A 260 18.31 -2.89 -13.37
C ALA A 260 17.44 -2.41 -12.18
N SER A 261 18.07 -2.26 -11.01
CA SER A 261 17.40 -1.71 -9.82
C SER A 261 17.07 -0.22 -10.00
N ASP A 262 17.95 0.56 -10.62
CA ASP A 262 17.72 1.98 -10.91
C ASP A 262 16.63 2.20 -11.97
N GLU A 263 16.58 1.38 -13.03
CA GLU A 263 15.51 1.42 -14.03
C GLU A 263 14.15 1.12 -13.40
N LEU A 264 14.06 0.06 -12.59
CA LEU A 264 12.83 -0.28 -11.87
C LEU A 264 12.44 0.81 -10.87
N TRP A 265 13.41 1.37 -10.15
CA TRP A 265 13.17 2.51 -9.26
C TRP A 265 12.62 3.72 -10.02
N ASN A 266 13.18 4.04 -11.19
CA ASN A 266 12.71 5.15 -12.02
C ASN A 266 11.26 4.95 -12.45
N GLU A 267 10.88 3.73 -12.84
CA GLU A 267 9.49 3.40 -13.15
C GLU A 267 8.58 3.46 -11.91
N VAL A 268 9.02 2.93 -10.76
CA VAL A 268 8.27 3.04 -9.49
C VAL A 268 8.09 4.50 -9.10
N LYS A 269 9.08 5.37 -9.30
CA LYS A 269 8.99 6.81 -9.05
C LYS A 269 8.00 7.50 -10.00
N LYS A 270 8.04 7.19 -11.30
CA LYS A 270 7.07 7.70 -12.29
C LYS A 270 5.66 7.27 -11.96
N VAL A 271 5.47 6.01 -11.55
CA VAL A 271 4.18 5.50 -11.06
C VAL A 271 3.79 6.19 -9.77
N GLY A 272 4.72 6.36 -8.82
CA GLY A 272 4.52 7.03 -7.54
C GLY A 272 4.05 8.49 -7.67
N ALA A 273 4.51 9.20 -8.69
CA ALA A 273 4.04 10.55 -8.99
C ALA A 273 2.55 10.61 -9.37
N LYS A 274 1.98 9.48 -9.83
CA LYS A 274 0.60 9.39 -10.31
C LYS A 274 -0.30 8.56 -9.38
N LYS A 275 0.23 7.49 -8.80
CA LYS A 275 -0.47 6.45 -8.02
C LYS A 275 0.21 6.24 -6.67
N LYS A 276 -0.59 5.97 -5.64
CA LYS A 276 -0.06 5.45 -4.38
C LYS A 276 0.53 4.07 -4.63
N VAL A 277 1.84 3.96 -4.41
CA VAL A 277 2.59 2.71 -4.45
C VAL A 277 2.76 2.23 -3.01
N ILE A 278 2.21 1.06 -2.73
CA ILE A 278 2.39 0.35 -1.46
C ILE A 278 3.29 -0.85 -1.75
N VAL A 279 4.28 -1.09 -0.89
CA VAL A 279 5.15 -2.27 -0.97
C VAL A 279 4.78 -3.25 0.12
N HIS A 280 4.71 -4.54 -0.23
CA HIS A 280 4.76 -5.65 0.71
C HIS A 280 6.07 -6.41 0.54
N MET A 281 6.84 -6.54 1.61
CA MET A 281 8.07 -7.35 1.63
C MET A 281 7.74 -8.78 2.05
N GLY A 282 8.11 -9.73 1.18
CA GLY A 282 8.00 -11.17 1.40
C GLY A 282 9.08 -11.69 2.35
N ASN A 283 9.78 -12.76 1.97
CA ASN A 283 10.82 -13.32 2.82
C ASN A 283 12.05 -12.41 2.84
N LEU A 284 12.45 -11.89 1.68
CA LEU A 284 13.66 -11.10 1.52
C LEU A 284 13.37 -9.85 0.68
N CYS A 285 13.82 -8.69 1.11
CA CYS A 285 13.76 -7.46 0.33
C CYS A 285 15.00 -6.63 0.64
N ALA A 286 16.14 -7.09 0.15
CA ALA A 286 17.45 -6.54 0.49
C ALA A 286 18.12 -5.88 -0.74
N SER A 287 19.05 -4.97 -0.50
CA SER A 287 19.86 -4.29 -1.53
C SER A 287 18.99 -3.74 -2.66
N GLY A 288 19.17 -4.15 -3.92
CA GLY A 288 18.34 -3.72 -5.06
C GLY A 288 16.82 -3.88 -4.85
N GLY A 289 16.38 -4.89 -4.07
CA GLY A 289 14.97 -5.03 -3.70
C GLY A 289 14.48 -3.89 -2.80
N TYR A 290 15.31 -3.48 -1.84
CA TYR A 290 15.03 -2.32 -1.00
C TYR A 290 15.16 -1.00 -1.77
N TYR A 291 16.14 -0.90 -2.68
CA TYR A 291 16.35 0.25 -3.57
C TYR A 291 15.07 0.63 -4.33
N VAL A 292 14.41 -0.37 -4.94
CA VAL A 292 13.15 -0.19 -5.68
C VAL A 292 11.98 0.12 -4.73
N SER A 293 12.05 -0.36 -3.48
CA SER A 293 10.98 -0.22 -2.49
C SER A 293 11.02 1.11 -1.74
N ALA A 294 12.20 1.70 -1.55
CA ALA A 294 12.42 2.92 -0.79
C ALA A 294 11.50 4.11 -1.15
N PRO A 295 11.22 4.42 -2.44
CA PRO A 295 10.33 5.52 -2.81
C PRO A 295 8.82 5.22 -2.62
N ALA A 296 8.45 4.03 -2.13
CA ALA A 296 7.05 3.70 -1.92
C ALA A 296 6.43 4.58 -0.82
N HIS A 297 5.13 4.87 -0.98
CA HIS A 297 4.40 5.70 -0.03
C HIS A 297 4.19 5.03 1.32
N HIS A 298 4.14 3.69 1.31
CA HIS A 298 4.00 2.86 2.50
C HIS A 298 4.62 1.48 2.25
N ILE A 299 5.44 1.02 3.17
CA ILE A 299 6.16 -0.24 3.12
C ILE A 299 5.72 -1.11 4.29
N VAL A 300 5.16 -2.28 3.98
CA VAL A 300 4.78 -3.29 4.97
C VAL A 300 5.75 -4.46 4.88
N ALA A 301 6.41 -4.80 5.98
CA ALA A 301 7.29 -5.96 6.07
C ALA A 301 6.63 -7.09 6.85
N SER A 302 6.75 -8.32 6.36
CA SER A 302 6.33 -9.51 7.13
C SER A 302 7.18 -9.62 8.39
N PRO A 303 6.68 -10.20 9.51
CA PRO A 303 7.44 -10.26 10.76
C PRO A 303 8.81 -10.94 10.64
N THR A 304 8.94 -11.89 9.72
CA THR A 304 10.17 -12.63 9.43
C THR A 304 10.92 -12.09 8.20
N SER A 305 10.49 -10.97 7.62
CA SER A 305 11.18 -10.36 6.49
C SER A 305 12.58 -9.91 6.88
N VAL A 306 13.52 -10.14 5.97
CA VAL A 306 14.86 -9.58 6.04
C VAL A 306 15.00 -8.50 4.98
N THR A 307 15.46 -7.32 5.37
CA THR A 307 15.60 -6.15 4.49
C THR A 307 16.89 -5.40 4.78
N GLY A 308 17.04 -4.16 4.29
CA GLY A 308 18.29 -3.41 4.36
C GLY A 308 19.28 -3.87 3.31
N SER A 309 20.49 -4.20 3.73
CA SER A 309 21.63 -4.43 2.83
C SER A 309 21.83 -3.24 1.89
N ILE A 310 21.74 -2.03 2.46
CA ILE A 310 21.96 -0.78 1.73
C ILE A 310 23.46 -0.65 1.56
N GLY A 311 23.94 -0.93 0.36
CA GLY A 311 25.35 -1.04 0.05
C GLY A 311 25.56 -1.53 -1.38
N VAL A 312 26.78 -1.38 -1.87
CA VAL A 312 27.20 -1.79 -3.20
C VAL A 312 28.47 -2.61 -3.06
N ILE A 313 28.52 -3.75 -3.75
CA ILE A 313 29.70 -4.60 -3.80
C ILE A 313 30.12 -4.84 -5.24
N MET A 314 31.42 -4.95 -5.44
CA MET A 314 32.02 -5.47 -6.66
C MET A 314 33.02 -6.54 -6.26
N SER A 315 32.79 -7.78 -6.68
CA SER A 315 33.64 -8.91 -6.36
C SER A 315 34.53 -9.25 -7.54
N LEU A 316 35.85 -9.23 -7.32
CA LEU A 316 36.87 -9.61 -8.31
C LEU A 316 37.77 -10.65 -7.65
N MET A 317 38.17 -11.66 -8.43
CA MET A 317 39.02 -12.75 -7.96
C MET A 317 40.43 -12.60 -8.55
N ASP A 318 41.45 -12.86 -7.75
CA ASP A 318 42.82 -13.01 -8.23
C ASP A 318 43.15 -14.51 -8.27
N LEU A 319 43.38 -15.02 -9.47
CA LEU A 319 43.75 -16.41 -9.75
C LEU A 319 45.20 -16.52 -10.27
N SER A 320 45.97 -15.43 -10.22
CA SER A 320 47.32 -15.36 -10.78
C SER A 320 48.25 -16.43 -10.22
N VAL A 321 48.25 -16.65 -8.90
CA VAL A 321 49.04 -17.68 -8.23
C VAL A 321 48.66 -19.08 -8.71
N LEU A 322 47.36 -19.38 -8.81
CA LEU A 322 46.88 -20.68 -9.30
C LEU A 322 47.33 -20.91 -10.74
N MET A 323 47.10 -19.93 -11.61
CA MET A 323 47.41 -20.02 -13.03
C MET A 323 48.91 -20.16 -13.28
N GLN A 324 49.73 -19.29 -12.66
CA GLN A 324 51.15 -19.21 -12.95
C GLN A 324 51.96 -20.28 -12.20
N GLU A 325 51.69 -20.49 -10.90
CA GLU A 325 52.53 -21.35 -10.06
C GLU A 325 52.07 -22.80 -10.04
N LYS A 326 50.77 -23.08 -10.18
CA LYS A 326 50.24 -24.45 -10.15
C LYS A 326 50.01 -25.03 -11.53
N LEU A 327 49.51 -24.22 -12.47
CA LEU A 327 49.12 -24.67 -13.80
C LEU A 327 50.12 -24.30 -14.89
N GLY A 328 51.10 -23.42 -14.60
CA GLY A 328 52.10 -22.98 -15.58
C GLY A 328 51.54 -22.12 -16.72
N ILE A 329 50.33 -21.56 -16.56
CA ILE A 329 49.66 -20.71 -17.55
C ILE A 329 50.23 -19.29 -17.45
N LYS A 330 50.69 -18.75 -18.58
CA LYS A 330 51.18 -17.37 -18.70
C LYS A 330 50.24 -16.52 -19.53
N GLU A 331 49.77 -15.42 -18.95
CA GLU A 331 48.91 -14.46 -19.62
C GLU A 331 49.75 -13.29 -20.17
N ASN A 332 49.68 -13.06 -21.50
CA ASN A 332 50.44 -12.01 -22.19
C ASN A 332 49.48 -10.97 -22.79
N ASN A 333 49.03 -10.01 -21.98
CA ASN A 333 48.04 -9.02 -22.39
C ASN A 333 48.67 -7.84 -23.15
N ILE A 334 48.33 -7.69 -24.44
CA ILE A 334 48.67 -6.52 -25.27
C ILE A 334 47.47 -5.57 -25.24
N LYS A 335 47.65 -4.36 -24.71
CA LYS A 335 46.55 -3.43 -24.42
C LYS A 335 46.81 -2.02 -24.93
N SER A 336 45.74 -1.35 -25.34
CA SER A 336 45.75 0.04 -25.85
C SER A 336 45.88 1.10 -24.76
N GLY A 337 45.78 0.74 -23.48
CA GLY A 337 45.93 1.66 -22.36
C GLY A 337 46.18 0.92 -21.04
N PRO A 338 46.74 1.61 -20.02
CA PRO A 338 47.23 0.98 -18.80
C PRO A 338 46.15 0.25 -18.00
N PHE A 339 44.90 0.76 -17.99
CA PHE A 339 43.79 0.24 -17.22
C PHE A 339 42.82 -0.66 -18.00
N LYS A 340 43.11 -1.01 -19.27
CA LYS A 340 42.16 -1.75 -20.12
C LYS A 340 41.95 -3.20 -19.67
N ASP A 341 42.82 -3.71 -18.82
CA ASP A 341 42.77 -5.03 -18.19
C ASP A 341 42.49 -4.94 -16.67
N ILE A 342 41.95 -3.80 -16.20
CA ILE A 342 41.56 -3.63 -14.80
C ILE A 342 40.54 -4.70 -14.41
N GLY A 343 40.78 -5.37 -13.28
CA GLY A 343 39.97 -6.50 -12.83
C GLY A 343 40.28 -7.84 -13.52
N SER A 344 41.38 -7.94 -14.28
CA SER A 344 41.90 -9.24 -14.75
C SER A 344 42.17 -10.18 -13.56
N MET A 345 41.82 -11.46 -13.75
CA MET A 345 42.07 -12.51 -12.75
C MET A 345 43.51 -13.05 -12.79
N GLY A 346 44.27 -12.82 -13.86
CA GLY A 346 45.61 -13.42 -14.01
C GLY A 346 46.76 -12.56 -13.48
N ARG A 347 46.44 -11.43 -12.83
CA ARG A 347 47.42 -10.62 -12.08
C ARG A 347 46.80 -9.98 -10.84
N PRO A 348 47.62 -9.63 -9.83
CA PRO A 348 47.17 -8.81 -8.72
C PRO A 348 46.67 -7.43 -9.16
N MET A 349 45.64 -6.95 -8.46
CA MET A 349 45.11 -5.59 -8.63
C MET A 349 46.09 -4.57 -8.06
N LYS A 350 46.35 -3.50 -8.82
CA LYS A 350 47.23 -2.40 -8.37
C LYS A 350 46.48 -1.43 -7.45
N PRO A 351 47.17 -0.66 -6.58
CA PRO A 351 46.53 0.33 -5.72
C PRO A 351 45.72 1.39 -6.50
N GLU A 352 46.25 1.88 -7.62
CA GLU A 352 45.57 2.87 -8.48
C GLU A 352 44.29 2.30 -9.11
N GLU A 353 44.33 1.04 -9.53
CA GLU A 353 43.17 0.32 -10.07
C GLU A 353 42.08 0.13 -9.01
N ARG A 354 42.50 -0.22 -7.78
CA ARG A 354 41.58 -0.32 -6.65
C ARG A 354 40.93 1.03 -6.35
N ALA A 355 41.68 2.12 -6.38
CA ALA A 355 41.15 3.47 -6.16
C ALA A 355 40.11 3.85 -7.22
N ILE A 356 40.36 3.55 -8.50
CA ILE A 356 39.40 3.78 -9.60
C ILE A 356 38.11 2.99 -9.35
N MET A 357 38.23 1.69 -9.05
CA MET A 357 37.07 0.84 -8.82
C MET A 357 36.29 1.21 -7.56
N GLN A 358 36.99 1.61 -6.50
CA GLN A 358 36.36 2.10 -5.27
C GLN A 358 35.57 3.38 -5.51
N ALA A 359 36.12 4.32 -6.29
CA ALA A 359 35.40 5.55 -6.64
C ALA A 359 34.08 5.28 -7.38
N VAL A 360 34.04 4.25 -8.25
CA VAL A 360 32.81 3.82 -8.92
C VAL A 360 31.81 3.22 -7.93
N VAL A 361 32.27 2.37 -7.01
CA VAL A 361 31.42 1.79 -5.94
C VAL A 361 30.88 2.89 -5.02
N ASP A 362 31.70 3.86 -4.66
CA ASP A 362 31.33 4.98 -3.79
C ASP A 362 30.26 5.88 -4.42
N ASP A 363 30.36 6.16 -5.73
CA ASP A 363 29.35 6.91 -6.47
C ASP A 363 28.00 6.18 -6.51
N MET A 364 28.02 4.88 -6.82
CA MET A 364 26.81 4.04 -6.79
C MET A 364 26.20 3.95 -5.39
N TYR A 365 27.03 3.84 -4.35
CA TYR A 365 26.59 3.84 -2.96
C TYR A 365 25.99 5.18 -2.55
N ALA A 366 26.62 6.29 -2.89
CA ALA A 366 26.10 7.64 -2.62
C ALA A 366 24.72 7.83 -3.25
N ARG A 367 24.51 7.34 -4.48
CA ARG A 367 23.19 7.34 -5.11
C ARG A 367 22.17 6.50 -4.34
N PHE A 368 22.54 5.30 -3.89
CA PHE A 368 21.64 4.44 -3.11
C PHE A 368 21.22 5.13 -1.80
N VAL A 369 22.18 5.67 -1.04
CA VAL A 369 21.91 6.45 0.18
C VAL A 369 20.93 7.58 -0.12
N LYS A 370 21.18 8.36 -1.19
CA LYS A 370 20.31 9.47 -1.56
C LYS A 370 18.88 9.02 -1.85
N ILE A 371 18.70 7.91 -2.57
CA ILE A 371 17.37 7.38 -2.89
C ILE A 371 16.62 6.93 -1.64
N VAL A 372 17.31 6.30 -0.69
CA VAL A 372 16.70 5.92 0.58
C VAL A 372 16.37 7.16 1.41
N ALA A 373 17.26 8.15 1.47
CA ALA A 373 17.01 9.41 2.18
C ALA A 373 15.80 10.15 1.60
N ASP A 374 15.75 10.34 0.29
CA ASP A 374 14.64 10.98 -0.41
C ASP A 374 13.31 10.22 -0.19
N GLY A 375 13.34 8.88 -0.25
CA GLY A 375 12.14 8.04 -0.12
C GLY A 375 11.62 7.91 1.31
N ARG A 376 12.50 8.03 2.30
CA ARG A 376 12.19 7.82 3.73
C ARG A 376 12.27 9.10 4.57
N ALA A 377 12.41 10.26 3.94
CA ALA A 377 12.42 11.56 4.62
C ALA A 377 11.18 11.74 5.52
N GLY A 378 11.41 12.12 6.78
CA GLY A 378 10.35 12.29 7.79
C GLY A 378 9.73 10.97 8.31
N LYS A 379 10.34 9.81 8.03
CA LYS A 379 9.88 8.50 8.52
C LYS A 379 10.72 8.00 9.69
N GLY A 380 10.05 7.66 10.80
CA GLY A 380 10.73 7.14 11.99
C GLY A 380 11.81 8.13 12.48
N PRO A 381 13.06 7.68 12.68
CA PRO A 381 14.16 8.55 13.09
C PRO A 381 14.80 9.36 11.94
N ILE A 382 14.35 9.20 10.69
CA ILE A 382 14.93 9.88 9.52
C ILE A 382 14.30 11.29 9.38
N PRO A 383 15.09 12.37 9.49
CA PRO A 383 14.58 13.74 9.38
C PRO A 383 13.96 14.07 8.03
N SER A 384 13.17 15.15 7.96
CA SER A 384 12.62 15.65 6.68
C SER A 384 13.60 16.56 5.93
N ASP A 385 14.60 17.12 6.62
CA ASP A 385 15.68 17.87 5.98
C ASP A 385 16.55 16.93 5.14
N ALA A 386 16.83 17.32 3.90
CA ALA A 386 17.50 16.45 2.94
C ALA A 386 18.89 16.00 3.40
N LYS A 387 19.69 16.94 3.95
CA LYS A 387 21.05 16.63 4.38
C LYS A 387 21.05 15.76 5.64
N ALA A 388 20.22 16.12 6.62
CA ALA A 388 20.09 15.33 7.85
C ALA A 388 19.50 13.93 7.57
N ALA A 389 18.63 13.79 6.57
CA ALA A 389 18.12 12.49 6.12
C ALA A 389 19.25 11.63 5.51
N GLU A 390 20.08 12.20 4.64
CA GLU A 390 21.24 11.48 4.08
C GLU A 390 22.21 11.03 5.19
N ASP A 391 22.53 11.91 6.14
CA ASP A 391 23.42 11.57 7.27
C ASP A 391 22.83 10.46 8.16
N ALA A 392 21.53 10.53 8.46
CA ALA A 392 20.83 9.49 9.21
C ALA A 392 20.81 8.15 8.46
N VAL A 393 20.61 8.16 7.14
CA VAL A 393 20.66 6.95 6.31
C VAL A 393 22.08 6.38 6.25
N ARG A 394 23.12 7.20 6.10
CA ARG A 394 24.52 6.73 6.11
C ARG A 394 24.88 5.99 7.39
N ALA A 395 24.33 6.40 8.54
CA ALA A 395 24.56 5.73 9.81
C ALA A 395 23.98 4.30 9.88
N ILE A 396 23.00 3.98 9.03
CA ILE A 396 22.33 2.67 8.96
C ILE A 396 22.55 1.96 7.61
N ALA A 397 23.40 2.49 6.73
CA ALA A 397 23.63 2.00 5.37
C ALA A 397 25.04 1.42 5.18
N ASP A 398 25.54 0.64 6.13
CA ASP A 398 26.86 0.01 6.05
C ASP A 398 26.84 -1.40 5.43
N GLY A 399 25.78 -1.72 4.67
CA GLY A 399 25.60 -3.03 4.04
C GLY A 399 24.99 -4.10 4.96
N ARG A 400 24.72 -3.83 6.24
CA ARG A 400 24.08 -4.80 7.12
C ARG A 400 22.62 -5.08 6.74
N ILE A 401 22.15 -6.28 7.09
CA ILE A 401 20.72 -6.66 7.00
C ILE A 401 19.96 -6.27 8.26
N TYR A 402 18.65 -6.12 8.12
CA TYR A 402 17.72 -5.82 9.22
C TYR A 402 16.56 -6.80 9.25
N THR A 403 16.15 -7.20 10.46
CA THR A 403 14.83 -7.80 10.67
C THR A 403 13.73 -6.75 10.48
N ALA A 404 12.49 -7.18 10.26
CA ALA A 404 11.35 -6.27 10.15
C ALA A 404 11.22 -5.31 11.35
N THR A 405 11.47 -5.79 12.58
CA THR A 405 11.46 -4.96 13.80
C THR A 405 12.55 -3.89 13.79
N GLN A 406 13.78 -4.27 13.42
CA GLN A 406 14.88 -3.31 13.32
C GLN A 406 14.66 -2.30 12.19
N ALA A 407 14.15 -2.76 11.05
CA ALA A 407 13.82 -1.90 9.92
C ALA A 407 12.74 -0.88 10.28
N LEU A 408 11.72 -1.28 11.05
CA LEU A 408 10.69 -0.35 11.54
C LEU A 408 11.29 0.68 12.50
N ALA A 409 12.12 0.24 13.45
CA ALA A 409 12.79 1.13 14.40
C ALA A 409 13.70 2.16 13.72
N ASN A 410 14.35 1.78 12.62
CA ASN A 410 15.22 2.65 11.83
C ASN A 410 14.48 3.46 10.75
N GLY A 411 13.14 3.38 10.66
CA GLY A 411 12.35 4.10 9.66
C GLY A 411 12.44 3.55 8.23
N LEU A 412 13.07 2.40 8.05
CA LEU A 412 13.23 1.74 6.74
C LEU A 412 11.92 1.12 6.23
N VAL A 413 10.98 0.79 7.13
CA VAL A 413 9.62 0.34 6.79
C VAL A 413 8.59 1.09 7.64
N ASP A 414 7.32 1.07 7.23
CA ASP A 414 6.25 1.82 7.89
C ASP A 414 5.36 0.97 8.80
N GLU A 415 5.25 -0.34 8.51
CA GLU A 415 4.35 -1.24 9.22
C GLU A 415 4.90 -2.68 9.18
N ILE A 416 4.73 -3.42 10.28
CA ILE A 416 4.99 -4.86 10.30
C ILE A 416 3.64 -5.56 10.15
N GLY A 417 3.52 -6.41 9.13
CA GLY A 417 2.27 -7.08 8.80
C GLY A 417 2.41 -7.98 7.58
N TYR A 418 1.37 -8.76 7.31
CA TYR A 418 1.38 -9.68 6.19
C TYR A 418 0.84 -9.00 4.92
N LEU A 419 0.78 -9.76 3.81
CA LEU A 419 0.24 -9.26 2.55
C LEU A 419 -1.19 -8.72 2.72
N GLU A 420 -2.00 -9.35 3.55
CA GLU A 420 -3.35 -8.87 3.90
C GLU A 420 -3.32 -7.47 4.54
N ASP A 421 -2.32 -7.17 5.35
CA ASP A 421 -2.18 -5.87 6.01
C ASP A 421 -1.65 -4.82 5.03
N ALA A 422 -0.75 -5.20 4.11
CA ALA A 422 -0.37 -4.35 2.98
C ALA A 422 -1.56 -4.03 2.07
N GLN A 423 -2.47 -4.98 1.87
CA GLN A 423 -3.71 -4.77 1.11
C GLN A 423 -4.68 -3.84 1.85
N LYS A 424 -4.81 -3.98 3.17
CA LYS A 424 -5.59 -3.05 4.00
C LYS A 424 -4.95 -1.66 4.00
N ALA A 425 -3.64 -1.57 4.09
CA ALA A 425 -2.89 -0.32 4.00
C ALA A 425 -3.08 0.32 2.63
N ALA A 426 -3.00 -0.45 1.54
CA ALA A 426 -3.28 0.03 0.19
C ALA A 426 -4.71 0.56 0.07
N ARG A 427 -5.72 -0.15 0.58
CA ARG A 427 -7.12 0.32 0.62
C ARG A 427 -7.29 1.61 1.43
N ARG A 428 -6.67 1.65 2.62
CA ARG A 428 -6.68 2.81 3.52
C ARG A 428 -6.04 4.03 2.85
N ILE A 429 -4.85 3.86 2.29
CA ILE A 429 -4.05 4.89 1.62
C ILE A 429 -4.65 5.25 0.26
N ALA A 430 -5.41 4.37 -0.37
CA ALA A 430 -6.17 4.64 -1.57
C ALA A 430 -7.59 5.15 -1.26
N GLY A 431 -7.95 5.34 0.01
CA GLY A 431 -9.23 5.91 0.41
C GLY A 431 -10.44 5.08 -0.07
N VAL A 432 -10.22 3.82 -0.43
CA VAL A 432 -11.20 2.91 -1.00
C VAL A 432 -11.45 1.79 -0.01
N SER A 433 -12.65 1.75 0.56
CA SER A 433 -13.03 0.67 1.47
C SER A 433 -13.21 -0.67 0.74
N ASP A 434 -13.37 -0.64 -0.59
CA ASP A 434 -13.70 -1.80 -1.39
C ASP A 434 -13.03 -1.81 -2.77
N ALA A 435 -11.76 -2.21 -2.80
CA ALA A 435 -10.96 -2.28 -4.03
C ALA A 435 -10.56 -3.73 -4.35
N GLU A 436 -10.82 -4.16 -5.57
CA GLU A 436 -10.35 -5.45 -6.08
C GLU A 436 -8.83 -5.43 -6.27
N ILE A 437 -8.16 -6.56 -5.98
CA ILE A 437 -6.71 -6.68 -6.12
C ILE A 437 -6.43 -7.49 -7.37
N ILE A 438 -6.04 -6.80 -8.44
CA ILE A 438 -5.67 -7.43 -9.70
C ILE A 438 -4.16 -7.70 -9.65
N ARG A 439 -3.78 -8.98 -9.64
CA ARG A 439 -2.37 -9.39 -9.69
C ARG A 439 -1.96 -9.63 -11.13
N TYR A 440 -1.12 -8.77 -11.66
CA TYR A 440 -0.44 -9.01 -12.94
C TYR A 440 0.65 -10.08 -12.73
N ARG A 441 0.66 -11.10 -13.57
CA ARG A 441 1.75 -12.09 -13.66
C ARG A 441 2.23 -12.09 -15.11
N ARG A 442 3.55 -12.06 -15.32
CA ARG A 442 4.13 -12.34 -16.65
C ARG A 442 3.67 -13.77 -17.02
N ARG A 443 2.95 -13.89 -18.14
CA ARG A 443 2.72 -15.21 -18.75
C ARG A 443 4.01 -15.57 -19.47
N LEU A 444 4.69 -16.62 -19.01
CA LEU A 444 5.82 -17.18 -19.74
C LEU A 444 5.30 -17.62 -21.11
N SER A 445 5.95 -17.15 -22.17
CA SER A 445 5.63 -17.59 -23.53
C SER A 445 6.25 -18.96 -23.81
N PHE A 446 5.75 -19.68 -24.82
CA PHE A 446 6.36 -20.93 -25.26
C PHE A 446 7.82 -20.74 -25.74
N MET A 447 8.13 -19.55 -26.28
CA MET A 447 9.49 -19.18 -26.66
C MET A 447 10.37 -18.94 -25.41
N ASP A 448 9.82 -18.40 -24.32
CA ASP A 448 10.54 -18.20 -23.04
C ASP A 448 10.91 -19.56 -22.40
N LEU A 449 10.06 -20.57 -22.61
CA LEU A 449 10.30 -21.95 -22.17
C LEU A 449 11.38 -22.67 -23.01
N LEU A 450 11.40 -22.43 -24.32
CA LEU A 450 12.41 -22.99 -25.24
C LEU A 450 13.77 -22.30 -25.13
N ALA A 451 13.80 -21.02 -24.79
CA ALA A 451 15.02 -20.23 -24.62
C ALA A 451 15.79 -20.55 -23.32
N GLY A 452 15.34 -21.52 -22.51
CA GLY A 452 16.01 -21.89 -21.27
C GLY A 452 15.89 -20.85 -20.15
N GLU A 453 15.09 -19.78 -20.33
CA GLU A 453 14.77 -18.82 -19.25
C GLU A 453 13.83 -19.41 -18.19
N ALA A 454 13.35 -20.63 -18.40
CA ALA A 454 12.59 -21.42 -17.43
C ALA A 454 13.50 -22.16 -16.42
N GLU A 455 14.53 -21.49 -15.87
CA GLU A 455 15.03 -21.91 -14.57
C GLU A 455 14.05 -21.43 -13.49
N GLY A 456 13.12 -22.33 -13.16
CA GLY A 456 12.27 -22.16 -11.99
C GLY A 456 10.80 -22.37 -12.27
N ARG A 457 10.38 -23.63 -12.05
CA ARG A 457 9.01 -24.05 -11.72
C ARG A 457 8.07 -24.27 -12.91
N LEU A 458 8.24 -25.42 -13.55
CA LEU A 458 7.10 -26.26 -13.92
C LEU A 458 7.29 -27.64 -13.28
N ASN A 459 6.40 -27.97 -12.33
CA ASN A 459 6.15 -29.37 -11.98
C ASN A 459 4.63 -29.51 -11.82
N VAL A 460 4.01 -30.17 -12.79
CA VAL A 460 2.64 -30.67 -12.66
C VAL A 460 2.70 -32.19 -12.65
N ASN A 461 2.41 -32.68 -11.45
CA ASN A 461 1.82 -33.95 -11.06
C ASN A 461 2.68 -35.18 -10.71
N THR A 462 2.32 -35.68 -9.51
CA THR A 462 2.36 -37.06 -9.00
C THR A 462 3.71 -37.67 -8.67
N GLY A 463 4.00 -37.78 -7.37
CA GLY A 463 5.06 -38.61 -6.81
C GLY A 463 6.23 -37.78 -6.29
N VAL A 464 6.43 -37.79 -4.98
CA VAL A 464 7.52 -37.09 -4.30
C VAL A 464 8.87 -37.53 -4.87
N GLN A 465 9.56 -36.63 -5.56
CA GLN A 465 11.02 -36.65 -5.68
C GLN A 465 11.53 -35.32 -5.12
N VAL A 466 12.21 -35.43 -3.98
CA VAL A 466 12.92 -34.30 -3.37
C VAL A 466 14.22 -34.15 -4.16
N ASP A 467 14.25 -33.19 -5.07
CA ASP A 467 15.49 -32.79 -5.72
C ASP A 467 16.35 -32.00 -4.73
N ALA A 468 17.43 -32.61 -4.28
CA ALA A 468 18.40 -32.01 -3.36
C ALA A 468 19.05 -30.73 -3.94
N GLY A 469 19.03 -30.53 -5.26
CA GLY A 469 19.48 -29.30 -5.91
C GLY A 469 18.55 -28.10 -5.67
N SER A 470 17.27 -28.34 -5.35
CA SER A 470 16.29 -27.29 -5.04
C SER A 470 16.28 -26.85 -3.55
N LEU A 471 17.02 -27.58 -2.70
CA LEU A 471 17.15 -27.31 -1.26
C LEU A 471 18.27 -26.31 -0.92
N LEU A 472 19.11 -25.93 -1.88
CA LEU A 472 20.17 -24.94 -1.68
C LEU A 472 19.86 -23.68 -2.51
N PRO A 473 19.20 -22.70 -1.90
CA PRO A 473 19.13 -21.35 -2.44
C PRO A 473 20.53 -20.84 -2.73
N SER A 474 20.67 -20.03 -3.79
CA SER A 474 21.87 -19.25 -4.09
C SER A 474 22.04 -18.11 -3.06
N GLY A 475 22.36 -18.48 -1.82
CA GLY A 475 22.62 -17.55 -0.71
C GLY A 475 22.15 -18.07 0.66
N PRO A 476 22.60 -17.43 1.75
CA PRO A 476 22.19 -17.79 3.11
C PRO A 476 20.68 -17.57 3.32
N GLN A 477 20.02 -18.53 3.98
CA GLN A 477 18.62 -18.43 4.37
C GLN A 477 18.43 -18.68 5.86
N PHE A 478 17.43 -18.03 6.44
CA PHE A 478 16.98 -18.27 7.80
C PHE A 478 15.95 -19.41 7.78
N LEU A 479 16.30 -20.55 8.36
CA LEU A 479 15.48 -21.76 8.34
C LEU A 479 15.16 -22.22 9.76
N TYR A 480 13.88 -22.52 10.02
CA TYR A 480 13.48 -23.36 11.15
C TYR A 480 13.51 -24.82 10.68
N LEU A 481 14.71 -25.36 10.50
CA LEU A 481 14.94 -26.70 9.95
C LEU A 481 15.66 -27.57 10.98
N TRP A 482 15.06 -28.71 11.30
CA TRP A 482 15.72 -29.79 12.04
C TRP A 482 16.10 -30.89 11.05
N ALA A 483 17.40 -31.16 10.94
CA ALA A 483 17.95 -32.17 10.05
C ALA A 483 18.67 -33.26 10.86
N PRO A 484 17.94 -34.24 11.42
CA PRO A 484 18.58 -35.35 12.12
C PRO A 484 19.32 -36.24 11.11
N GLY A 485 20.65 -36.31 11.23
CA GLY A 485 21.49 -37.25 10.45
C GLY A 485 22.28 -36.66 9.28
N GLN A 486 22.50 -35.35 9.23
CA GLN A 486 23.63 -34.76 8.46
C GLN A 486 24.88 -34.61 9.33
#